data_AF-A0A645H006-F1
#
_entry.id   AF-A0A645H006-F1
#
_cell.length_a   1.000
_cell.length_b   1.000
_cell.length_c   1.000
_cell.angle_alpha   90.00
_cell.angle_beta   90.00
_cell.angle_gamma   90.00
#
_symmetry.space_group_name_H-M   'P 1'
#
loop_
_entity.id
_entity.type
_entity.pdbx_description
1 polymer ?
#
loop_
_entity_poly.entity_id
_entity_poly.type
_entity_poly.pdbx_seq_one_letter_code
_entity_poly.pdbx_strand_id
1 'polypeptide(L)'
;MNIMQNAMEAMPEEGVLTVKSWLNAEINMLVIAINDTGVGVASEMLPKIFEPFSTKLDRMGLGLPVAHRIVTEHGGFINISAGDGVGTKVHIYLPLFDDKIRHLSVVHQQILNLQ
;
A
#
# COMPACT_ATOMS: atom_id res chain seq x y z
N MET A 1 4.37 0.17 8.56
CA MET A 1 5.74 0.48 9.03
C MET A 1 6.76 0.41 7.90
N ASN A 2 6.92 -0.74 7.22
CA ASN A 2 7.94 -0.93 6.17
C ASN A 2 7.97 0.15 5.08
N ILE A 3 6.81 0.54 4.54
CA ILE A 3 6.73 1.55 3.47
C ILE A 3 7.21 2.93 3.97
N MET A 4 6.77 3.34 5.16
CA MET A 4 7.21 4.61 5.74
C MET A 4 8.70 4.63 6.06
N GLN A 5 9.27 3.48 6.43
CA GLN A 5 10.69 3.37 6.70
C GLN A 5 11.52 3.54 5.42
N ASN A 6 11.11 2.88 4.34
CA ASN A 6 11.72 3.08 3.01
C ASN A 6 11.64 4.56 2.57
N ALA A 7 10.50 5.21 2.83
CA ALA A 7 10.28 6.61 2.49
C ALA A 7 11.23 7.54 3.29
N MET A 8 11.42 7.29 4.60
CA MET A 8 12.39 8.01 5.42
C MET A 8 13.84 7.77 4.96
N GLU A 9 14.19 6.55 4.57
CA GLU A 9 15.53 6.23 4.05
C GLU A 9 15.83 6.90 2.70
N ALA A 10 14.80 7.17 1.91
CA ALA A 10 14.92 7.91 0.65
C ALA A 10 15.14 9.42 0.87
N MET A 11 15.00 9.91 2.11
CA MET A 11 15.22 11.30 2.51
C MET A 11 16.45 11.39 3.45
N PRO A 12 17.69 11.33 2.92
CA PRO A 12 18.90 11.36 3.74
C PRO A 12 19.15 12.73 4.40
N GLU A 13 18.54 13.79 3.88
CA GLU A 13 18.54 15.14 4.46
C GLU A 13 17.13 15.53 4.93
N GLU A 14 16.82 16.83 4.99
CA GLU A 14 15.47 17.29 5.29
C GLU A 14 14.48 16.84 4.20
N GLY A 15 13.29 16.40 4.64
CA GLY A 15 12.23 15.97 3.76
C GLY A 15 10.91 15.88 4.48
N VAL A 16 9.83 15.78 3.71
CA VAL A 16 8.46 15.71 4.22
C VAL A 16 7.85 14.37 3.88
N LEU A 17 7.50 13.60 4.89
CA LEU A 17 6.64 12.43 4.75
C LEU A 17 5.18 12.84 4.95
N THR A 18 4.37 12.73 3.90
CA THR A 18 2.94 13.00 3.94
C THR A 18 2.16 11.69 3.94
N VAL A 19 1.25 11.52 4.92
CA VAL A 19 0.32 10.40 4.96
C VAL A 19 -1.10 10.93 4.84
N LYS A 20 -1.87 10.38 3.88
CA LYS A 20 -3.28 10.71 3.68
C LYS A 20 -4.08 9.44 3.50
N SER A 21 -5.36 9.48 3.84
CA SER A 21 -6.28 8.39 3.54
C SER A 21 -7.61 8.93 3.05
N TRP A 22 -8.23 8.20 2.13
CA TRP A 22 -9.57 8.50 1.65
C TRP A 22 -10.27 7.24 1.16
N LEU A 23 -11.59 7.31 1.04
CA LEU A 23 -12.37 6.27 0.38
C LEU A 23 -12.40 6.56 -1.12
N ASN A 24 -12.00 5.57 -1.93
CA ASN A 24 -12.29 5.59 -3.35
C ASN A 24 -13.60 4.83 -3.59
N ALA A 25 -14.70 5.58 -3.73
CA ALA A 25 -16.03 5.04 -3.90
C ALA A 25 -16.23 4.30 -5.23
N GLU A 26 -15.48 4.65 -6.28
CA GLU A 26 -15.61 4.03 -7.61
C GLU A 26 -15.17 2.57 -7.61
N ILE A 27 -14.12 2.26 -6.83
CA ILE A 27 -13.57 0.90 -6.69
C ILE A 27 -13.87 0.29 -5.31
N ASN A 28 -14.63 0.98 -4.46
CA ASN A 28 -15.00 0.56 -3.11
C ASN A 28 -13.81 0.14 -2.22
N MET A 29 -12.73 0.93 -2.24
CA MET A 29 -11.49 0.65 -1.51
C MET A 29 -11.10 1.82 -0.60
N LEU A 30 -10.56 1.51 0.58
CA LEU A 30 -9.76 2.44 1.36
C LEU A 30 -8.42 2.65 0.65
N VAL A 31 -8.05 3.91 0.43
CA VAL A 31 -6.73 4.27 -0.09
C VAL A 31 -5.94 4.91 1.03
N ILE A 32 -4.71 4.44 1.23
CA ILE A 32 -3.71 5.05 2.11
C ILE A 32 -2.55 5.49 1.23
N ALA A 33 -2.34 6.79 1.13
CA ALA A 33 -1.21 7.39 0.41
C ALA A 33 -0.09 7.77 1.35
N ILE A 34 1.12 7.38 0.97
CA ILE A 34 2.38 7.71 1.64
C ILE A 34 3.27 8.35 0.59
N ASN A 35 3.54 9.64 0.75
CA ASN A 35 4.34 10.42 -0.19
C ASN A 35 5.55 10.99 0.53
N ASP A 36 6.74 10.78 -0.03
CA ASP A 36 7.97 11.44 0.41
C ASP A 36 8.48 12.46 -0.61
N THR A 37 9.38 13.32 -0.15
CA THR A 37 10.13 14.27 -0.98
C THR A 37 11.58 13.82 -1.15
N GLY A 38 11.83 12.51 -1.11
CA GLY A 38 13.17 11.94 -1.19
C GLY A 38 13.72 11.90 -2.61
N VAL A 39 14.72 11.05 -2.81
CA VAL A 39 15.40 10.85 -4.11
C VAL A 39 14.59 10.03 -5.12
N GLY A 40 13.43 9.51 -4.71
CA GLY A 40 12.54 8.76 -5.58
C GLY A 40 12.97 7.31 -5.80
N VAL A 41 12.26 6.65 -6.71
CA VAL A 41 12.58 5.30 -7.19
C VAL A 41 12.99 5.41 -8.66
N ALA A 42 14.14 4.82 -9.00
CA ALA A 42 14.58 4.75 -10.38
C ALA A 42 13.59 3.89 -11.22
N SER A 43 13.24 4.35 -12.42
CA SER A 43 12.20 3.72 -13.25
C SER A 43 12.49 2.25 -13.55
N GLU A 44 13.76 1.89 -13.71
CA GLU A 44 14.25 0.52 -13.92
C GLU A 44 14.03 -0.41 -12.73
N MET A 45 13.84 0.14 -11.52
CA MET A 45 13.59 -0.62 -10.30
C MET A 45 12.12 -0.94 -10.07
N LEU A 46 11.20 -0.12 -10.63
CA LEU A 46 9.75 -0.30 -10.43
C LEU A 46 9.24 -1.71 -10.76
N PRO A 47 9.66 -2.38 -11.86
CA PRO A 47 9.20 -3.72 -12.18
C PRO A 47 9.62 -4.78 -11.15
N LYS A 48 10.68 -4.53 -10.40
CA LYS A 48 11.31 -5.47 -9.46
C LYS A 48 11.18 -5.04 -8.01
N ILE A 49 10.48 -3.95 -7.73
CA ILE A 49 10.50 -3.30 -6.41
C ILE A 49 9.88 -4.18 -5.30
N PHE A 50 9.05 -5.15 -5.69
CA PHE A 50 8.46 -6.14 -4.78
C PHE A 50 9.24 -7.46 -4.72
N GLU A 51 10.31 -7.62 -5.50
CA GLU A 51 11.19 -8.77 -5.42
C GLU A 51 12.03 -8.68 -4.12
N PRO A 52 12.25 -9.80 -3.42
CA PRO A 52 13.17 -9.85 -2.29
C PRO A 52 14.56 -9.30 -2.65
N PHE A 53 15.19 -8.57 -1.73
CA PHE A 53 16.54 -8.03 -1.89
C PHE A 53 16.70 -6.97 -2.99
N SER A 54 15.60 -6.38 -3.48
CA SER A 54 15.62 -5.36 -4.54
C SER A 54 16.12 -3.97 -4.07
N THR A 55 16.36 -3.75 -2.76
CA THR A 55 16.84 -2.47 -2.21
C THR A 55 18.28 -2.57 -1.67
N LYS A 56 18.92 -1.43 -1.37
CA LYS A 56 20.33 -1.30 -0.96
C LYS A 56 20.81 -2.35 0.07
N LEU A 57 22.05 -2.83 -0.13
CA LEU A 57 22.72 -3.93 0.60
C LEU A 57 22.69 -3.87 2.14
N ASP A 58 22.53 -2.70 2.75
CA ASP A 58 22.65 -2.52 4.21
C ASP A 58 21.34 -2.86 4.98
N ARG A 59 20.23 -3.02 4.25
CA ARG A 59 18.97 -3.62 4.75
C ARG A 59 18.60 -4.73 3.81
N MET A 60 18.16 -5.89 4.30
CA MET A 60 17.86 -7.08 3.48
C MET A 60 16.83 -6.86 2.35
N GLY A 61 16.23 -5.67 2.21
CA GLY A 61 15.27 -5.38 1.15
C GLY A 61 14.01 -6.23 1.23
N LEU A 62 13.65 -6.64 2.44
CA LEU A 62 12.48 -7.46 2.72
C LEU A 62 11.24 -6.62 3.09
N GLY A 63 11.42 -5.34 3.45
CA GLY A 63 10.33 -4.51 3.94
C GLY A 63 9.18 -4.36 2.96
N LEU A 64 9.50 -4.02 1.70
CA LEU A 64 8.48 -3.82 0.67
C LEU A 64 7.85 -5.14 0.17
N PRO A 65 8.60 -6.23 -0.05
CA PRO A 65 8.03 -7.56 -0.29
C PRO A 65 7.08 -8.03 0.82
N VAL A 66 7.44 -7.83 2.10
CA VAL A 66 6.58 -8.18 3.24
C VAL A 66 5.31 -7.32 3.24
N ALA A 67 5.42 -6.01 3.00
CA ALA A 67 4.25 -5.14 2.93
C ALA A 67 3.33 -5.55 1.76
N HIS A 68 3.89 -5.85 0.60
CA HIS A 68 3.16 -6.34 -0.56
C HIS A 68 2.39 -7.62 -0.23
N ARG A 69 3.05 -8.62 0.36
CA ARG A 69 2.41 -9.87 0.79
C ARG A 69 1.27 -9.61 1.76
N ILE A 70 1.48 -8.81 2.80
CA ILE A 70 0.44 -8.48 3.79
C ILE A 70 -0.76 -7.85 3.09
N VAL A 71 -0.54 -6.84 2.24
CA VAL A 71 -1.63 -6.14 1.54
C VAL A 71 -2.39 -7.09 0.62
N THR A 72 -1.69 -7.95 -0.14
CA THR A 72 -2.32 -8.95 -1.00
C THR A 72 -3.11 -9.99 -0.21
N GLU A 73 -2.60 -10.47 0.94
CA GLU A 73 -3.32 -11.41 1.82
C GLU A 73 -4.62 -10.79 2.40
N HIS A 74 -4.71 -9.46 2.47
CA HIS A 74 -5.92 -8.73 2.85
C HIS A 74 -6.83 -8.39 1.65
N GLY A 75 -6.57 -8.94 0.46
CA GLY A 75 -7.34 -8.66 -0.76
C GLY A 75 -7.09 -7.29 -1.38
N GLY A 76 -6.01 -6.63 -0.96
CA GLY A 76 -5.59 -5.33 -1.44
C GLY A 76 -4.47 -5.38 -2.47
N PHE A 77 -4.01 -4.20 -2.88
CA PHE A 77 -2.81 -4.04 -3.72
C PHE A 77 -2.05 -2.75 -3.40
N ILE A 78 -0.80 -2.69 -3.85
CA ILE A 78 0.07 -1.51 -3.69
C ILE A 78 0.40 -0.96 -5.08
N ASN A 79 0.27 0.35 -5.25
CA ASN A 79 0.76 1.09 -6.41
C ASN A 79 1.91 2.02 -5.98
N ILE A 80 2.99 2.03 -6.75
CA ILE A 80 4.16 2.87 -6.52
C ILE A 80 4.45 3.65 -7.79
N SER A 81 4.62 4.96 -7.64
CA SER A 81 4.87 5.88 -8.76
C SER A 81 5.79 7.02 -8.33
N ALA A 82 6.31 7.75 -9.31
CA ALA A 82 7.05 8.98 -9.04
C ALA A 82 6.16 10.01 -8.31
N GLY A 83 6.74 10.65 -7.30
CA GLY A 83 6.14 11.75 -6.58
C GLY A 83 6.07 13.04 -7.40
N ASP A 84 5.51 14.09 -6.81
CA ASP A 84 5.63 15.42 -7.42
C ASP A 84 7.10 15.87 -7.25
N GLY A 85 7.82 16.07 -8.36
CA GLY A 85 9.27 16.32 -8.33
C GLY A 85 10.09 15.02 -8.30
N VAL A 86 11.00 14.88 -7.33
CA VAL A 86 11.97 13.77 -7.23
C VAL A 86 11.53 12.68 -6.23
N GLY A 87 10.42 12.86 -5.50
CA GLY A 87 9.99 11.93 -4.43
C GLY A 87 9.31 10.64 -4.88
N THR A 88 8.78 9.86 -3.93
CA THR A 88 7.99 8.65 -4.21
C THR A 88 6.55 8.78 -3.72
N LYS A 89 5.59 8.28 -4.51
CA LYS A 89 4.18 8.09 -4.12
C LYS A 89 3.86 6.61 -3.99
N VAL A 90 3.46 6.19 -2.81
CA VAL A 90 2.98 4.82 -2.54
C VAL A 90 1.51 4.87 -2.12
N HIS A 91 0.65 4.21 -2.89
CA HIS A 91 -0.77 4.04 -2.56
C HIS A 91 -1.04 2.58 -2.19
N ILE A 92 -1.63 2.37 -1.02
CA ILE A 92 -2.11 1.08 -0.55
C ILE A 92 -3.63 1.07 -0.70
N TYR A 93 -4.16 0.05 -1.35
CA TYR A 93 -5.59 -0.14 -1.54
C TYR A 93 -6.04 -1.35 -0.72
N LEU A 94 -7.07 -1.17 0.10
CA LEU A 94 -7.65 -2.23 0.91
C LEU A 94 -9.17 -2.24 0.75
N PRO A 95 -9.81 -3.42 0.67
CA PRO A 95 -11.26 -3.53 0.60
C PRO A 95 -11.89 -3.05 1.90
N LEU A 96 -13.03 -2.35 1.81
CA LEU A 96 -13.75 -1.84 2.99
C LEU A 96 -14.50 -2.90 3.78
N PHE A 97 -14.79 -4.03 3.14
CA PHE A 97 -15.51 -5.15 3.72
C PHE A 97 -14.86 -6.44 3.23
N ASP A 98 -14.68 -7.41 4.13
CA ASP A 98 -14.40 -8.77 3.72
C ASP A 98 -15.65 -9.32 3.03
N ASP A 99 -15.54 -9.72 1.77
CA ASP A 99 -16.65 -10.32 1.02
C ASP A 99 -17.24 -11.53 1.74
N LYS A 100 -16.44 -12.24 2.57
CA LYS A 100 -16.93 -13.33 3.43
C LYS A 100 -17.90 -12.82 4.50
N ILE A 101 -17.60 -11.70 5.13
CA ILE A 101 -18.47 -11.08 6.15
C ILE A 101 -19.73 -10.54 5.47
N ARG A 102 -19.61 -9.94 4.28
CA ARG A 102 -20.75 -9.47 3.50
C ARG A 102 -21.68 -10.62 3.13
N HIS A 103 -21.14 -11.76 2.71
CA HIS A 103 -21.93 -12.92 2.34
C HIS A 103 -22.65 -13.53 3.55
N LEU A 104 -21.97 -13.67 4.69
CA LEU A 104 -22.58 -14.14 5.95
C LEU A 104 -23.69 -13.21 6.44
N SER A 105 -23.48 -11.89 6.35
CA SER A 105 -24.47 -10.87 6.74
C SER A 105 -25.73 -10.95 5.88
N VAL A 106 -25.57 -11.13 4.57
CA VAL A 106 -26.68 -11.27 3.62
C VAL A 106 -27.46 -12.56 3.86
N VAL A 107 -26.76 -13.70 4.06
CA VAL A 107 -27.40 -14.98 4.36
C VAL A 107 -28.17 -14.92 5.68
N HIS A 108 -27.59 -14.30 6.72
CA HIS A 108 -28.25 -14.13 8.01
C HIS A 108 -29.54 -13.28 7.90
N GLN A 109 -29.50 -12.15 7.17
CA GLN A 109 -30.70 -11.34 6.92
C GLN A 109 -31.78 -12.09 6.12
N GLN A 110 -31.38 -12.88 5.13
CA GLN A 110 -32.34 -13.69 4.35
C GLN A 110 -33.06 -14.71 5.23
N ILE A 111 -32.38 -15.34 6.18
CA ILE A 111 -33.00 -16.28 7.12
C ILE A 111 -34.00 -15.57 8.04
N LEU A 112 -33.67 -14.40 8.57
CA LEU A 112 -34.56 -13.64 9.46
C LEU A 112 -35.83 -13.16 8.75
N ASN A 113 -35.77 -12.84 7.46
CA ASN A 113 -36.93 -12.40 6.68
C ASN A 113 -37.86 -13.56 6.26
N LEU A 114 -37.50 -14.81 6.52
CA LEU A 114 -38.28 -16.00 6.21
C LEU A 114 -39.06 -16.55 7.43
N GLN A 115 -39.01 -15.87 8.57
CA GLN A 115 -39.77 -16.18 9.80
C GLN A 115 -40.86 -15.13 10.03
#